data_AF-A0A9P0FVW9-F1
#
_entry.id   AF-A0A9P0FVW9-F1
#
_cell.length_a   1.000
_cell.length_b   1.000
_cell.length_c   1.000
_cell.angle_alpha   90.00
_cell.angle_beta   90.00
_cell.angle_gamma   90.00
#
_symmetry.space_group_name_H-M   'P 1'
#
loop_
_entity.id
_entity.type
_entity.pdbx_description
1 polymer ?
#
loop_
_entity_poly.entity_id
_entity_poly.type
_entity_poly.pdbx_seq_one_letter_code
_entity_poly.pdbx_strand_id
1 'polypeptide(L)'
;MLKFGIKSAVLGSAVYYTIDKGVWKDSATTSALYEELEKGVSPYVGELKKQIPYELPPLPSNDRISYLFKYYWNSGVKATFSFLIDLPKHTSYAAGKAYEFINSTLEAGDQSASAKQENK
;
A
#
# COMPACT_ATOMS: atom_id res chain seq x y z
N MET A 1 8.32 -11.08 9.42
CA MET A 1 7.85 -11.75 8.19
C MET A 1 6.33 -11.97 8.15
N LEU A 2 5.71 -12.76 9.04
CA LEU A 2 4.25 -13.05 8.97
C LEU A 2 3.32 -11.83 9.08
N LYS A 3 3.59 -10.90 10.02
CA LYS A 3 2.83 -9.64 10.14
C LYS A 3 2.95 -8.74 8.90
N PHE A 4 4.09 -8.82 8.21
CA PHE A 4 4.31 -8.08 6.97
C PHE A 4 3.52 -8.72 5.83
N GLY A 5 3.54 -10.06 5.72
CA GLY A 5 2.76 -10.80 4.73
C GLY A 5 1.25 -10.61 4.85
N ILE A 6 0.70 -10.62 6.07
CA ILE A 6 -0.73 -10.36 6.29
C ILE A 6 -1.09 -8.93 5.87
N LYS A 7 -0.29 -7.93 6.28
CA LYS A 7 -0.54 -6.54 5.92
C LYS A 7 -0.39 -6.30 4.41
N SER A 8 0.61 -6.91 3.76
CA SER A 8 0.80 -6.80 2.32
C SER A 8 -0.31 -7.51 1.55
N ALA A 9 -0.83 -8.64 2.04
CA ALA A 9 -1.95 -9.34 1.43
C ALA A 9 -3.23 -8.50 1.50
N VAL A 10 -3.53 -7.91 2.67
CA VAL A 10 -4.69 -7.01 2.83
C VAL A 10 -4.56 -5.79 1.92
N LEU A 11 -3.40 -5.11 1.94
CA LEU A 11 -3.14 -3.97 1.06
C LEU A 11 -3.22 -4.36 -0.42
N GLY A 12 -2.65 -5.50 -0.81
CA GLY A 12 -2.69 -6.02 -2.17
C GLY A 12 -4.11 -6.32 -2.63
N SER A 13 -4.94 -6.95 -1.78
CA SER A 13 -6.35 -7.20 -2.09
C SER A 13 -7.16 -5.90 -2.24
N ALA A 14 -6.90 -4.91 -1.39
CA ALA A 14 -7.55 -3.61 -1.49
C ALA A 14 -7.17 -2.90 -2.80
N VAL A 15 -5.88 -2.89 -3.13
CA VAL A 15 -5.38 -2.31 -4.39
C VAL A 15 -5.98 -3.04 -5.60
N TYR A 16 -5.95 -4.38 -5.62
CA TYR A 16 -6.51 -5.18 -6.71
C TYR A 16 -8.00 -4.87 -6.92
N TYR A 17 -8.77 -4.81 -5.84
CA TYR A 17 -10.19 -4.46 -5.90
C TYR A 17 -10.41 -3.04 -6.44
N THR A 18 -9.59 -2.06 -6.06
CA THR A 18 -9.69 -0.68 -6.59
C THR A 18 -9.29 -0.58 -8.07
N ILE A 19 -8.39 -1.44 -8.55
CA ILE A 19 -8.02 -1.52 -9.96
C ILE A 19 -9.15 -2.17 -10.77
N ASP A 20 -9.68 -3.30 -10.29
CA ASP A 20 -10.76 -4.05 -10.95
C ASP A 20 -12.05 -3.22 -11.07
N LYS A 21 -12.41 -2.52 -9.98
CA LYS A 21 -13.54 -1.58 -10.00
C LYS A 21 -13.28 -0.37 -10.89
N GLY A 22 -12.04 -0.10 -11.28
CA GLY A 22 -11.71 0.98 -12.21
C GLY A 22 -11.62 2.36 -11.58
N VAL A 23 -11.37 2.44 -10.25
CA VAL A 23 -11.17 3.70 -9.51
C VAL A 23 -10.08 4.57 -10.16
N TRP A 24 -9.12 3.91 -10.80
CA TRP A 24 -7.96 4.53 -11.43
C TRP A 24 -8.11 4.71 -12.96
N LYS A 25 -9.22 4.28 -13.56
CA LYS A 25 -9.35 4.16 -15.03
C LYS A 25 -9.89 5.43 -15.67
N ASP A 26 -11.10 5.85 -15.32
CA ASP A 26 -11.73 7.03 -15.91
C ASP A 26 -12.73 7.69 -14.94
N SER A 27 -12.87 9.00 -15.03
CA SER A 27 -13.71 9.79 -14.12
C SER A 27 -15.18 9.38 -14.17
N ALA A 28 -15.68 8.95 -15.34
CA ALA A 28 -17.05 8.48 -15.49
C ALA A 28 -17.28 7.11 -14.82
N THR A 29 -16.25 6.25 -14.81
CA THR A 29 -16.31 4.95 -14.13
C THR A 29 -16.29 5.16 -12.61
N THR A 30 -15.45 6.08 -12.13
CA THR A 30 -15.37 6.41 -10.70
C THR A 30 -16.65 7.08 -10.17
N SER A 31 -17.34 7.92 -10.95
CA SER A 31 -18.63 8.47 -10.53
C SER A 31 -19.74 7.42 -10.50
N ALA A 32 -19.78 6.51 -11.47
CA ALA A 32 -20.74 5.40 -11.49
C ALA A 32 -20.54 4.44 -10.29
N LEU A 33 -19.28 4.17 -9.92
CA LEU A 33 -18.97 3.42 -8.70
C LEU A 33 -19.49 4.10 -7.44
N TYR A 34 -19.44 5.42 -7.37
CA TYR A 34 -19.94 6.17 -6.22
C TYR A 34 -21.46 6.00 -6.07
N GLU A 35 -22.20 6.10 -7.19
CA GLU A 35 -23.64 5.83 -7.21
C GLU A 35 -23.98 4.37 -6.90
N GLU A 36 -23.16 3.41 -7.36
CA GLU A 36 -23.32 1.98 -7.05
C GLU A 36 -23.06 1.70 -5.57
N LEU A 37 -22.05 2.34 -4.98
CA LEU A 37 -21.79 2.32 -3.55
C LEU A 37 -22.97 2.89 -2.78
N GLU A 38 -23.46 4.07 -3.14
CA GLU A 38 -24.63 4.69 -2.51
C GLU A 38 -25.86 3.76 -2.53
N LYS A 39 -26.13 3.12 -3.67
CA LYS A 39 -27.22 2.14 -3.82
C LYS A 39 -26.96 0.84 -3.06
N GLY A 40 -25.71 0.38 -2.99
CA GLY A 40 -25.31 -0.85 -2.31
C GLY A 40 -25.25 -0.72 -0.79
N VAL A 41 -24.93 0.47 -0.26
CA VAL A 41 -24.98 0.72 1.19
C VAL A 41 -26.41 1.08 1.63
N SER A 42 -27.33 1.42 0.72
CA SER A 42 -28.74 1.76 0.99
C SER A 42 -29.45 0.89 2.05
N PRO A 43 -29.43 -0.46 2.02
CA PRO A 43 -30.12 -1.26 3.02
C PRO A 43 -29.48 -1.18 4.42
N TYR A 44 -28.15 -1.02 4.51
CA TYR A 44 -27.41 -0.91 5.77
C TYR A 44 -27.38 0.53 6.30
N VAL A 45 -27.40 1.52 5.41
CA VAL A 45 -27.64 2.93 5.72
C VAL A 45 -29.05 3.08 6.29
N GLY A 46 -30.03 2.25 5.93
CA GLY A 46 -31.37 2.31 6.53
C GLY A 46 -31.40 2.09 8.06
N GLU A 47 -30.57 1.19 8.59
CA GLU A 47 -30.42 0.99 10.05
C GLU A 47 -29.53 2.05 10.70
N LEU A 48 -28.44 2.46 10.03
CA LEU A 48 -27.56 3.55 10.47
C LEU A 48 -28.26 4.92 10.47
N LYS A 49 -29.13 5.18 9.50
CA LYS A 49 -29.93 6.41 9.33
C LYS A 49 -31.01 6.54 10.42
N LYS A 50 -31.45 5.41 11.01
CA LYS A 50 -32.34 5.40 12.18
C LYS A 50 -31.62 5.78 13.47
N GLN A 51 -30.34 5.43 13.61
CA GLN A 51 -29.54 5.75 14.80
C GLN A 51 -28.85 7.12 14.72
N ILE A 52 -28.49 7.57 13.51
CA ILE A 52 -27.86 8.87 13.27
C ILE A 52 -28.52 9.43 12.00
N PRO A 53 -29.33 10.51 12.08
CA PRO A 53 -29.91 11.15 10.90
C PRO A 53 -28.82 11.89 10.13
N TYR A 54 -28.00 11.13 9.40
CA TYR A 54 -26.93 11.64 8.55
C TYR A 54 -27.25 11.28 7.12
N GLU A 55 -27.72 12.26 6.35
CA GLU A 55 -27.69 12.18 4.90
C GLU A 55 -26.24 12.45 4.48
N LEU A 56 -25.69 11.64 3.58
CA LEU A 56 -24.38 11.94 3.01
C LEU A 56 -24.48 13.34 2.39
N PRO A 57 -23.78 14.34 2.91
CA PRO A 57 -23.82 15.66 2.30
C PRO A 57 -23.29 15.51 0.87
N PRO A 58 -23.84 16.24 -0.11
CA PRO A 58 -23.24 16.31 -1.44
C PRO A 58 -21.75 16.63 -1.25
N LEU A 59 -20.90 15.96 -2.04
CA LEU A 59 -19.44 16.17 -2.03
C LEU A 59 -19.18 17.66 -1.79
N PRO A 60 -18.45 18.02 -0.71
CA PRO A 60 -18.41 19.40 -0.26
C PRO A 60 -18.04 20.30 -1.43
N SER A 61 -19.00 21.12 -1.89
CA SER A 61 -18.83 22.14 -2.93
C SER A 61 -17.94 23.31 -2.45
N ASN A 62 -17.25 23.11 -1.32
CA ASN A 62 -16.25 24.00 -0.84
C ASN A 62 -14.97 23.68 -1.64
N ASP A 63 -14.66 24.55 -2.62
CA ASP A 63 -13.54 24.38 -3.57
C ASP A 63 -12.24 23.92 -2.90
N ARG A 64 -12.03 24.31 -1.64
CA ARG A 64 -10.85 23.95 -0.85
C ARG A 64 -10.74 22.45 -0.56
N ILE A 65 -11.83 21.77 -0.19
CA ILE A 65 -11.79 20.33 0.13
C ILE A 65 -11.63 19.52 -1.16
N SER A 66 -12.36 19.90 -2.21
CA SER A 66 -12.19 19.31 -3.54
C SER A 66 -10.77 19.47 -4.06
N TYR A 67 -10.18 20.66 -3.88
CA TYR A 67 -8.78 20.93 -4.23
C TYR A 67 -7.81 20.08 -3.41
N LEU A 68 -7.97 20.01 -2.09
CA LEU A 68 -7.10 19.21 -1.22
C LEU A 68 -7.16 17.73 -1.58
N PHE A 69 -8.37 17.19 -1.81
CA PHE A 69 -8.53 15.80 -2.23
C PHE A 69 -7.80 15.54 -3.56
N LYS A 70 -7.99 16.40 -4.57
CA LYS A 70 -7.27 16.31 -5.85
C LYS A 70 -5.76 16.41 -5.66
N TYR A 71 -5.29 17.33 -4.81
CA TYR A 71 -3.87 17.54 -4.55
C TYR A 71 -3.22 16.32 -3.90
N TYR A 72 -3.80 15.80 -2.82
CA TYR A 72 -3.27 14.63 -2.11
C TYR A 72 -3.38 13.36 -2.93
N TRP A 73 -4.45 13.18 -3.71
CA TRP A 73 -4.57 12.07 -4.64
C TRP A 73 -3.43 12.08 -5.67
N ASN A 74 -3.22 13.22 -6.34
CA ASN A 74 -2.15 13.37 -7.33
C ASN A 74 -0.75 13.22 -6.69
N SER A 75 -0.57 13.74 -5.48
CA SER A 75 0.68 13.58 -4.73
C SER A 75 0.94 12.11 -4.37
N GLY A 76 -0.09 11.38 -3.96
CA GLY A 76 -0.02 9.94 -3.67
C GLY A 76 0.32 9.11 -4.91
N VAL A 77 -0.31 9.41 -6.05
CA VAL A 77 0.04 8.80 -7.34
C VAL A 77 1.51 9.03 -7.66
N LYS A 78 1.98 10.28 -7.63
CA LYS A 78 3.38 10.63 -7.89
C LYS A 78 4.34 9.91 -6.95
N ALA A 79 4.08 9.91 -5.65
CA ALA A 79 4.91 9.24 -4.65
C ALA A 79 5.00 7.72 -4.89
N THR A 80 3.88 7.09 -5.25
CA THR A 80 3.83 5.65 -5.55
C THR A 80 4.67 5.30 -6.78
N PHE A 81 4.53 6.07 -7.86
CA PHE A 81 5.31 5.84 -9.07
C PHE A 81 6.79 6.17 -8.88
N SER A 82 7.14 7.22 -8.12
CA SER A 82 8.52 7.50 -7.73
C SER A 82 9.12 6.35 -6.93
N PHE A 83 8.38 5.80 -5.96
CA PHE A 83 8.80 4.62 -5.21
C PHE A 83 9.03 3.41 -6.12
N LEU A 84 8.13 3.14 -7.08
CA LEU A 84 8.29 2.04 -8.05
C LEU A 84 9.52 2.22 -8.93
N ILE A 85 9.86 3.45 -9.32
CA ILE A 85 11.06 3.77 -10.10
C ILE A 85 12.33 3.55 -9.27
N ASP A 86 12.31 3.87 -7.97
CA ASP A 86 13.45 3.70 -7.08
C ASP A 86 13.57 2.29 -6.48
N LEU A 87 12.52 1.48 -6.60
CA LEU A 87 12.45 0.12 -6.07
C LEU A 87 13.59 -0.80 -6.54
N PRO A 88 14.00 -0.82 -7.83
CA PRO A 88 15.11 -1.65 -8.29
C PRO A 88 16.45 -1.29 -7.64
N LYS A 89 16.72 0.01 -7.40
CA LYS A 89 17.95 0.48 -6.75
C LYS A 89 18.01 0.06 -5.29
N HIS A 90 16.91 0.23 -4.55
CA HIS A 90 16.84 -0.20 -3.16
C HIS A 90 16.92 -1.72 -3.03
N THR A 91 16.31 -2.45 -3.96
CA THR A 91 16.33 -3.91 -3.97
C THR A 91 17.71 -4.46 -4.29
N SER A 92 18.42 -3.91 -5.28
CA SER A 92 19.78 -4.34 -5.62
C SER A 92 20.78 -4.02 -4.50
N TYR A 93 20.65 -2.86 -3.86
CA TYR A 93 21.45 -2.50 -2.70
C TYR A 93 21.20 -3.43 -1.50
N ALA A 94 19.93 -3.73 -1.21
CA ALA A 94 19.58 -4.65 -0.13
C ALA A 94 20.07 -6.08 -0.40
N ALA A 95 19.96 -6.55 -1.65
CA ALA A 95 20.45 -7.86 -2.06
C ALA A 95 21.99 -7.95 -1.96
N GLY A 96 22.71 -6.92 -2.41
CA GLY A 96 24.16 -6.83 -2.26
C GLY A 96 24.59 -6.84 -0.80
N LYS A 97 23.90 -6.08 0.07
CA LYS A 97 24.18 -6.07 1.51
C LYS A 97 23.88 -7.41 2.19
N ALA A 98 22.81 -8.09 1.79
CA ALA A 98 22.51 -9.42 2.29
C ALA A 98 23.60 -10.43 1.88
N TYR A 99 24.08 -10.36 0.64
CA TYR A 99 25.17 -11.20 0.16
C TYR A 99 26.48 -10.94 0.90
N GLU A 100 26.87 -9.66 1.06
CA GLU A 100 28.04 -9.28 1.86
C GLU A 100 27.94 -9.78 3.30
N PHE A 101 26.76 -9.67 3.92
CA PHE A 101 26.53 -10.14 5.28
C PHE A 101 26.68 -11.68 5.40
N ILE A 102 26.11 -12.43 4.46
CA ILE A 102 26.23 -13.90 4.42
C ILE A 102 27.68 -14.32 4.23
N ASN A 103 28.41 -13.67 3.31
CA ASN A 103 29.82 -14.00 3.10
C ASN A 103 30.69 -13.64 4.30
N SER A 104 30.47 -12.47 4.92
CA SER A 104 31.22 -12.07 6.12
C SER A 104 30.99 -12.99 7.31
N THR A 105 29.77 -13.53 7.47
CA THR A 105 29.46 -14.50 8.51
C THR A 105 30.03 -15.89 8.20
N LEU A 106 30.07 -16.28 6.92
CA LEU A 106 30.71 -17.52 6.48
C LEU A 106 32.22 -17.50 6.73
N GLU A 107 32.90 -16.42 6.35
CA GLU A 107 34.35 -16.26 6.58
C GLU A 107 34.71 -16.14 8.07
N ALA A 108 33.88 -15.47 8.87
CA ALA A 108 34.05 -15.43 10.32
C ALA A 108 33.88 -16.80 10.98
N GLY A 109 33.01 -17.66 10.42
CA GLY A 109 32.84 -19.04 10.85
C GLY A 109 34.07 -19.91 10.54
N ASP A 110 34.69 -19.72 9.38
CA ASP A 110 35.85 -20.50 8.93
C ASP A 110 37.13 -20.13 9.71
N GLN A 111 37.33 -18.85 10.02
CA GLN A 111 38.43 -18.39 10.87
C GLN A 111 38.32 -18.89 12.32
N SER A 112 37.10 -19.00 12.86
CA SER A 112 36.88 -19.57 14.19
C SER A 112 37.14 -21.08 14.25
N ALA A 113 36.92 -21.81 13.16
CA ALA A 113 37.20 -23.24 13.06
C ALA A 113 38.71 -23.52 12.94
N SER A 114 39.43 -22.73 12.14
CA SER A 114 40.88 -22.87 11.97
C SER A 114 41.66 -22.52 13.25
N ALA A 115 41.22 -21.51 14.02
CA ALA A 115 41.84 -21.14 15.30
C ALA A 115 41.67 -22.21 16.41
N LYS A 116 40.67 -23.11 16.29
CA LYS A 116 40.47 -24.23 17.22
C LYS A 116 41.30 -25.46 16.88
N GLN A 117 41.74 -25.63 15.64
CA GLN A 117 42.59 -26.76 15.25
C GLN A 117 44.07 -26.52 15.55
N GLU A 118 44.53 -25.26 15.61
CA GLU A 118 45.93 -24.93 15.88
C GLU A 118 46.29 -24.96 17.39
N ASN A 119 45.30 -25.09 18.27
CA ASN A 119 45.46 -25.12 19.74
C ASN A 119 45.25 -26.53 20.36
N LYS A 120 45.42 -27.60 19.57
CA LYS A 120 45.26 -28.99 19.99
C LYS A 120 46.44 -29.84 19.53
#